data_AF-A0A972N319-F1
#
_entry.id   AF-A0A972N319-F1
#
_cell.length_a   1.000
_cell.length_b   1.000
_cell.length_c   1.000
_cell.angle_alpha   90.00
_cell.angle_beta   90.00
_cell.angle_gamma   90.00
#
_symmetry.space_group_name_H-M   'P 1'
#
loop_
_entity.id
_entity.type
_entity.pdbx_description
1 polymer ?
#
loop_
_entity_poly.entity_id
_entity_poly.type
_entity_poly.pdbx_seq_one_letter_code
_entity_poly.pdbx_strand_id
1 'polypeptide(L)'
;MSEKRAQKTIRTKYIRELERFINRVVNFLNTQNEPSKEEFEEFAKEKYKKVQECERVYLSKGYSQEMEKFAQKIPSAAQSDKEMEEIKNDLLYEANRLRKT
;
A
#
# COMPACT_ATOMS: atom_id res chain seq x y z
N MET A 1 15.35 -0.18 27.60
CA MET A 1 15.46 0.07 26.14
C MET A 1 15.59 1.57 25.94
N SER A 2 16.54 2.06 25.12
CA SER A 2 16.65 3.50 24.82
C SER A 2 15.47 3.94 23.93
N GLU A 3 14.90 5.13 24.17
CA GLU A 3 13.81 5.72 23.38
C GLU A 3 14.11 5.73 21.87
N LYS A 4 15.37 6.00 21.49
CA LYS A 4 15.83 5.95 20.09
C LYS A 4 15.64 4.56 19.46
N ARG A 5 15.85 3.48 20.23
CA ARG A 5 15.64 2.11 19.75
C ARG A 5 14.14 1.80 19.59
N ALA A 6 13.31 2.28 20.51
CA ALA A 6 11.86 2.09 20.43
C ALA A 6 11.28 2.77 19.17
N GLN A 7 11.61 4.03 18.92
CA GLN A 7 11.17 4.76 17.72
C GLN A 7 11.63 4.10 16.42
N LYS A 8 12.88 3.61 16.37
CA LYS A 8 13.39 2.87 15.21
C LYS A 8 12.60 1.59 14.96
N THR A 9 12.24 0.86 16.01
CA THR A 9 11.43 -0.37 15.91
C THR A 9 10.04 -0.07 15.37
N ILE A 10 9.36 0.95 15.89
CA ILE A 10 8.05 1.39 15.42
C ILE A 10 8.12 1.78 13.95
N ARG A 11 9.09 2.61 13.56
CA ARG A 11 9.29 3.01 12.16
C ARG A 11 9.52 1.83 11.24
N THR A 12 10.36 0.88 11.64
CA THR A 12 10.63 -0.33 10.86
C THR A 12 9.37 -1.18 10.71
N LYS A 13 8.57 -1.30 11.77
CA LYS A 13 7.29 -2.03 11.73
C LYS A 13 6.32 -1.37 10.74
N TYR A 14 6.18 -0.04 10.80
CA TYR A 14 5.29 0.71 9.91
C TYR A 14 5.68 0.54 8.43
N ILE A 15 6.96 0.73 8.09
CA ILE A 15 7.47 0.52 6.72
C ILE A 15 7.17 -0.90 6.22
N ARG A 16 7.43 -1.92 7.06
CA ARG A 16 7.19 -3.32 6.68
C ARG A 16 5.72 -3.60 6.41
N GLU A 17 4.78 -3.01 7.16
CA GLU A 17 3.36 -3.20 6.89
C GLU A 17 2.92 -2.47 5.61
N LEU A 18 3.48 -1.30 5.30
CA LEU A 18 3.27 -0.64 4.01
C LEU A 18 3.72 -1.54 2.84
N GLU A 19 4.94 -2.08 2.91
CA GLU A 19 5.48 -2.99 1.90
C GLU A 19 4.64 -4.25 1.75
N ARG A 20 4.23 -4.87 2.86
CA ARG A 20 3.36 -6.06 2.86
C ARG A 20 2.01 -5.77 2.21
N PHE A 21 1.41 -4.63 2.52
CA PHE A 21 0.16 -4.22 1.93
C PHE A 21 0.28 -4.04 0.41
N ILE A 22 1.27 -3.27 -0.04
CA ILE A 22 1.53 -3.05 -1.47
C ILE A 22 1.78 -4.38 -2.20
N ASN A 23 2.61 -5.26 -1.64
CA ASN A 23 2.89 -6.55 -2.26
C ASN A 23 1.65 -7.44 -2.37
N ARG A 24 0.75 -7.43 -1.37
CA ARG A 24 -0.51 -8.17 -1.43
C ARG A 24 -1.43 -7.64 -2.54
N VAL A 25 -1.50 -6.32 -2.68
CA VAL A 25 -2.29 -5.65 -3.73
C VAL A 25 -1.75 -5.98 -5.11
N VAL A 26 -0.44 -5.83 -5.33
CA VAL A 26 0.20 -6.19 -6.60
C VAL A 26 0.01 -7.67 -6.93
N ASN A 27 0.13 -8.54 -5.93
CA ASN A 27 -0.12 -9.97 -6.13
C ASN A 27 -1.57 -10.21 -6.56
N PHE A 28 -2.55 -9.66 -5.84
CA PHE A 28 -3.97 -9.79 -6.18
C PHE A 28 -4.26 -9.37 -7.62
N LEU A 29 -3.78 -8.20 -8.03
CA LEU A 29 -3.99 -7.66 -9.38
C LEU A 29 -3.34 -8.49 -10.49
N ASN A 30 -2.26 -9.21 -10.19
CA ASN A 30 -1.55 -10.06 -11.16
C ASN A 30 -2.08 -11.49 -11.21
N THR A 31 -2.64 -12.01 -10.11
CA THR A 31 -3.03 -13.42 -10.01
C THR A 31 -4.52 -13.67 -10.17
N GLN A 32 -5.36 -12.68 -9.90
CA GLN A 32 -6.81 -12.82 -10.11
C GLN A 32 -7.16 -12.59 -11.58
N ASN A 33 -7.91 -13.54 -12.15
CA ASN A 33 -8.50 -13.37 -13.47
C ASN A 33 -9.71 -12.45 -13.34
N GLU A 34 -9.62 -11.27 -13.96
CA GLU A 34 -10.72 -10.29 -14.06
C GLU A 34 -11.48 -10.05 -12.73
N PRO A 35 -10.79 -9.63 -11.65
CA PRO A 35 -11.47 -9.32 -10.40
C PRO A 35 -12.49 -8.19 -10.64
N SER A 36 -13.63 -8.25 -9.96
CA SER A 36 -14.56 -7.13 -9.95
C SER A 36 -13.99 -5.98 -9.12
N LYS A 37 -14.50 -4.76 -9.38
CA LYS A 37 -14.13 -3.58 -8.59
C LYS A 37 -14.52 -3.72 -7.12
N GLU A 38 -15.67 -4.32 -6.85
CA GLU A 38 -16.18 -4.55 -5.49
C GLU A 38 -15.27 -5.53 -4.73
N GLU A 39 -14.85 -6.62 -5.38
CA GLU A 39 -13.89 -7.58 -4.82
C GLU A 39 -12.55 -6.90 -4.51
N PHE A 40 -12.08 -6.05 -5.41
CA PHE A 40 -10.86 -5.29 -5.18
C PHE A 40 -11.00 -4.27 -4.04
N GLU A 41 -12.12 -3.56 -3.94
CA GLU A 41 -12.38 -2.61 -2.86
C GLU A 41 -12.39 -3.32 -1.50
N GLU A 42 -13.13 -4.43 -1.38
CA GLU A 42 -13.18 -5.21 -0.15
C GLU A 42 -11.79 -5.70 0.25
N PHE A 43 -11.04 -6.25 -0.71
CA PHE A 43 -9.67 -6.70 -0.50
C PHE A 43 -8.76 -5.56 -0.05
N ALA A 44 -8.75 -4.43 -0.78
CA ALA A 44 -7.92 -3.27 -0.47
C ALA A 44 -8.22 -2.73 0.93
N LYS A 45 -9.50 -2.60 1.27
CA LYS A 45 -9.96 -2.16 2.59
C LYS A 45 -9.54 -3.12 3.70
N GLU A 46 -9.74 -4.42 3.52
CA GLU A 46 -9.39 -5.44 4.52
C GLU A 46 -7.88 -5.49 4.75
N LYS A 47 -7.07 -5.49 3.69
CA LYS A 47 -5.61 -5.53 3.83
C LYS A 47 -5.03 -4.23 4.38
N TYR A 48 -5.67 -3.08 4.14
CA TYR A 48 -5.20 -1.80 4.63
C TYR A 48 -5.41 -1.61 6.14
N LYS A 49 -6.36 -2.33 6.77
CA LYS A 49 -6.58 -2.27 8.24
C LYS A 49 -5.29 -2.47 9.05
N LYS A 50 -4.42 -3.42 8.63
CA LYS A 50 -3.16 -3.70 9.33
C LYS A 50 -2.16 -2.53 9.29
N VAL A 51 -2.22 -1.73 8.23
CA VAL A 51 -1.43 -0.49 8.13
C VAL A 51 -2.00 0.57 9.07
N GLN A 52 -3.33 0.66 9.19
CA GLN A 52 -4.01 1.61 10.08
C GLN A 52 -3.83 1.28 11.56
N GLU A 53 -3.73 0.00 11.91
CA GLU A 53 -3.44 -0.48 13.28
C GLU A 53 -1.99 -0.20 13.71
N CYS A 54 -1.09 0.07 12.77
CA CYS A 54 0.28 0.43 13.09
C CYS A 54 0.38 1.90 13.50
N GLU A 55 1.21 2.17 14.51
CA GLU A 55 1.58 3.54 14.87
C GLU A 55 2.24 4.22 13.66
N ARG A 56 1.53 5.23 13.13
CA ARG A 56 2.01 6.03 12.00
C ARG A 56 3.18 6.87 12.46
N VAL A 57 4.30 6.74 11.77
CA VAL A 57 5.48 7.56 12.00
C VAL A 57 5.76 8.44 10.80
N TYR A 58 6.38 9.58 11.04
CA TYR A 58 6.88 10.41 9.96
C TYR A 58 8.01 9.69 9.20
N LEU A 59 7.78 9.43 7.92
CA LEU A 59 8.79 8.89 7.01
C LEU A 59 9.47 10.06 6.29
N SER A 60 10.70 10.37 6.73
CA SER A 60 11.53 11.39 6.11
C SER A 60 11.78 11.06 4.63
N LYS A 61 11.75 12.10 3.78
CA LYS A 61 11.88 12.12 2.30
C LYS A 61 12.54 10.90 1.64
N GLY A 62 12.03 10.54 0.46
CA GLY A 62 12.56 9.48 -0.40
C GLY A 62 11.60 8.30 -0.52
N TYR A 63 12.15 7.12 -0.81
CA TYR A 63 11.40 5.90 -1.11
C TYR A 63 10.29 5.56 -0.10
N SER A 64 10.57 5.63 1.21
CA SER A 64 9.55 5.30 2.23
C SER A 64 8.36 6.26 2.25
N GLN A 65 8.56 7.53 1.87
CA GLN A 65 7.47 8.50 1.77
C GLN A 65 6.62 8.27 0.52
N GLU A 66 7.25 7.90 -0.61
CA GLU A 66 6.53 7.52 -1.83
C GLU A 66 5.71 6.24 -1.62
N MET A 67 6.27 5.28 -0.90
CA MET A 67 5.58 4.06 -0.51
C MET A 67 4.35 4.33 0.37
N GLU A 68 4.46 5.23 1.35
CA GLU A 68 3.32 5.63 2.19
C GLU A 68 2.22 6.29 1.35
N LYS A 69 2.59 7.21 0.45
CA LYS A 69 1.63 7.86 -0.46
C LYS A 69 0.92 6.85 -1.35
N PHE A 70 1.65 5.89 -1.89
CA PHE A 70 1.07 4.86 -2.75
C PHE A 70 0.13 3.94 -1.96
N ALA A 71 0.54 3.49 -0.78
CA ALA A 71 -0.31 2.69 0.10
C ALA A 71 -1.63 3.41 0.44
N GLN A 72 -1.58 4.73 0.67
CA GLN A 72 -2.78 5.54 0.92
C GLN A 72 -3.65 5.73 -0.32
N LYS A 73 -3.06 5.75 -1.51
CA LYS A 73 -3.78 5.91 -2.78
C LYS A 73 -4.60 4.67 -3.15
N ILE A 74 -4.16 3.47 -2.77
CA ILE A 74 -4.82 2.21 -3.18
C ILE A 74 -6.30 2.17 -2.78
N PRO A 75 -6.70 2.40 -1.50
CA PRO A 75 -8.11 2.43 -1.13
C PRO A 75 -8.90 3.52 -1.87
N SER A 76 -8.30 4.70 -2.09
CA SER A 76 -8.96 5.78 -2.83
C SER A 76 -9.16 5.45 -4.32
N ALA A 77 -8.22 4.72 -4.93
CA ALA A 77 -8.37 4.25 -6.30
C ALA A 77 -9.51 3.23 -6.42
N ALA A 78 -9.64 2.32 -5.46
CA ALA A 78 -10.73 1.35 -5.43
C ALA A 78 -12.12 2.01 -5.35
N GLN A 79 -12.22 3.16 -4.68
CA GLN A 79 -13.45 3.94 -4.50
C GLN A 79 -13.69 5.00 -5.59
N SER A 80 -12.76 5.17 -6.53
CA SER A 80 -12.90 6.14 -7.61
C SER A 80 -13.95 5.70 -8.62
N ASP A 81 -14.41 6.58 -9.52
CA ASP A 81 -15.35 6.22 -10.59
C ASP A 81 -14.70 5.44 -11.76
N LYS A 82 -13.40 5.15 -11.67
CA LYS A 82 -12.66 4.43 -12.71
C LYS A 82 -13.11 2.99 -12.85
N GLU A 83 -12.94 2.45 -14.04
CA GLU A 83 -13.10 1.03 -14.34
C GLU A 83 -11.99 0.20 -13.70
N MET A 84 -12.28 -1.06 -13.38
CA MET A 84 -11.32 -1.92 -12.67
C MET A 84 -10.01 -2.13 -13.46
N GLU A 85 -10.10 -2.21 -14.79
CA GLU A 85 -8.93 -2.33 -15.66
C GLU A 85 -8.05 -1.07 -15.63
N GLU A 86 -8.67 0.11 -15.56
CA GLU A 86 -7.93 1.37 -15.39
C GLU A 86 -7.24 1.44 -14.03
N ILE A 87 -7.96 1.06 -12.96
CA ILE A 87 -7.41 0.97 -11.60
C ILE A 87 -6.21 0.02 -11.56
N LYS A 88 -6.34 -1.17 -12.15
CA LYS A 88 -5.27 -2.18 -12.23
C LYS A 88 -4.04 -1.61 -12.93
N ASN A 89 -4.22 -1.02 -14.10
CA ASN A 89 -3.12 -0.47 -14.89
C ASN A 89 -2.40 0.67 -14.14
N ASP A 90 -3.15 1.60 -13.55
CA ASP A 90 -2.58 2.70 -12.75
C ASP A 90 -1.77 2.21 -11.56
N LEU A 91 -2.32 1.27 -10.79
CA LEU A 91 -1.67 0.74 -9.58
C LEU A 91 -0.44 -0.10 -9.92
N LEU A 92 -0.50 -0.93 -10.97
CA LEU A 92 0.66 -1.72 -11.41
C LEU A 92 1.76 -0.83 -12.00
N TYR A 93 1.42 0.22 -12.74
CA TYR A 93 2.38 1.20 -13.24
C TYR A 93 3.10 1.89 -12.07
N GLU A 94 2.35 2.35 -11.07
CA GLU A 94 2.92 3.03 -9.91
C GLU A 94 3.76 2.10 -9.03
N ALA A 95 3.34 0.85 -8.83
CA ALA A 95 4.12 -0.17 -8.15
C ALA A 95 5.46 -0.45 -8.87
N ASN A 96 5.45 -0.49 -10.21
CA ASN A 96 6.66 -0.65 -11.01
C ASN A 96 7.58 0.57 -10.92
N ARG A 97 7.02 1.79 -10.88
CA ARG A 97 7.80 3.02 -10.68
C ARG A 97 8.52 3.00 -9.33
N LEU A 98 7.82 2.64 -8.25
CA LEU A 98 8.39 2.54 -6.91
C LEU A 98 9.58 1.56 -6.85
N ARG A 99 9.50 0.41 -7.53
CA ARG A 99 10.60 -0.57 -7.55
C ARG A 99 11.87 -0.08 -8.27
N LYS A 100 11.76 0.99 -9.07
CA LYS A 100 12.86 1.56 -9.85
C LYS A 100 13.50 2.79 -9.20
N THR A 101 12.92 3.29 -8.10
CA THR A 101 13.42 4.43 -7.30
C THR A 101 14.44 3.96 -6.26
#